data_AF-A0AA88DK44-F1
#
_entry.id   AF-A0AA88DK44-F1
#
_cell.length_a   1.000
_cell.length_b   1.000
_cell.length_c   1.000
_cell.angle_alpha   90.00
_cell.angle_beta   90.00
_cell.angle_gamma   90.00
#
_symmetry.space_group_name_H-M   'P 1'
#
loop_
_entity.id
_entity.type
_entity.pdbx_description
1 polymer ?
#
loop_
_entity_poly.entity_id
_entity_poly.type
_entity_poly.pdbx_seq_one_letter_code
_entity_poly.pdbx_strand_id
1 'polypeptide(L)'
;MKQGSMTVLEAVKKFEQLAHLCPELVPNEMEKVRRMMKMFRTDIAKQVSAGSSPPTLVADCISQAIRAEYWINQDREASAQIFKAKKEENAVLRQSQPKELYLKGQASNSAQNAKQFGRNKRKGNASNQGQQRSYPQKRNNQGNGGLDNCSGEIRSS
;
A
#
# COMPACT_ATOMS: atom_id res chain seq x y z
N MET A 1 -9.21 -3.55 13.66
CA MET A 1 -8.93 -2.10 13.79
C MET A 1 -7.77 -1.73 12.88
N LYS A 2 -7.76 -0.52 12.31
CA LYS A 2 -6.64 0.05 11.55
C LYS A 2 -6.29 1.42 12.12
N GLN A 3 -5.01 1.81 12.08
CA GLN A 3 -4.51 3.08 12.61
C GLN A 3 -5.11 4.30 11.89
N GLY A 4 -5.23 4.25 10.56
CA GLY A 4 -5.79 5.36 9.78
C GLY A 4 -4.96 6.64 9.93
N SER A 5 -5.61 7.76 10.28
CA SER A 5 -4.97 9.06 10.54
C SER A 5 -4.55 9.26 11.99
N MET A 6 -4.78 8.28 12.86
CA MET A 6 -4.39 8.36 14.27
C MET A 6 -2.87 8.21 14.41
N THR A 7 -2.31 8.84 15.45
CA THR A 7 -0.94 8.57 15.88
C THR A 7 -0.80 7.12 16.37
N VAL A 8 0.43 6.62 16.42
CA VAL A 8 0.72 5.28 16.95
C VAL A 8 0.19 5.14 18.37
N LEU A 9 0.41 6.14 19.22
CA LEU A 9 0.00 6.12 20.62
C LEU A 9 -1.52 6.05 20.78
N GLU A 10 -2.28 6.84 20.02
CA GLU A 10 -3.74 6.80 20.07
C GLU A 10 -4.28 5.45 19.60
N ALA A 11 -3.66 4.87 18.55
CA ALA A 11 -4.07 3.58 18.03
C ALA A 11 -3.79 2.46 19.03
N VAL A 12 -2.63 2.48 19.69
CA VAL A 12 -2.27 1.55 20.78
C VAL A 12 -3.25 1.66 21.94
N LYS A 13 -3.56 2.89 22.40
CA LYS A 13 -4.52 3.11 23.49
C LYS A 13 -5.90 2.50 23.17
N LYS A 14 -6.42 2.72 21.96
CA LYS A 14 -7.70 2.13 21.54
C LYS A 14 -7.60 0.61 21.38
N PHE A 15 -6.46 0.09 20.92
CA PHE A 15 -6.22 -1.35 20.85
C PHE A 15 -6.28 -1.99 22.23
N GLU A 16 -5.64 -1.40 23.24
CA GLU A 16 -5.67 -1.90 24.61
C GLU A 16 -7.08 -1.88 25.20
N GLN A 17 -7.84 -0.82 24.97
CA GLN A 17 -9.24 -0.74 25.37
C GLN A 17 -10.07 -1.89 24.75
N LEU A 18 -9.88 -2.17 23.47
CA LEU A 18 -10.56 -3.27 22.79
C LEU A 18 -10.09 -4.64 23.27
N ALA A 19 -8.79 -4.81 23.52
CA ALA A 19 -8.22 -6.06 24.03
C ALA A 19 -8.72 -6.36 25.44
N HIS A 20 -9.01 -5.33 26.25
CA HIS A 20 -9.59 -5.50 27.57
C HIS A 20 -11.06 -5.95 27.52
N LEU A 21 -11.83 -5.47 26.53
CA LEU A 21 -13.23 -5.87 26.34
C LEU A 21 -13.38 -7.30 25.79
N CYS A 22 -12.39 -7.78 25.03
CA CYS A 22 -12.41 -9.10 24.41
C CYS A 22 -11.07 -9.83 24.60
N PRO A 23 -10.75 -10.30 25.82
CA PRO A 23 -9.45 -10.90 26.13
C PRO A 23 -9.18 -12.20 25.33
N GLU A 24 -10.24 -12.94 24.97
CA GLU A 24 -10.14 -14.17 24.16
C GLU A 24 -9.56 -13.93 22.76
N LEU A 25 -9.72 -12.73 22.19
CA LEU A 25 -9.20 -12.40 20.87
C LEU A 25 -7.69 -12.15 20.90
N VAL A 26 -7.11 -11.81 22.05
CA VAL A 26 -5.69 -11.48 22.17
C VAL A 26 -5.10 -12.16 23.42
N PRO A 27 -5.03 -13.51 23.40
CA PRO A 27 -4.79 -14.29 24.61
C PRO A 27 -3.35 -14.21 25.12
N ASN A 28 -2.38 -13.88 24.26
CA ASN A 28 -0.97 -13.83 24.61
C ASN A 28 -0.26 -12.63 23.98
N GLU A 29 0.95 -12.35 24.47
CA GLU A 29 1.77 -11.22 24.03
C GLU A 29 2.13 -11.29 22.53
N MET A 30 2.46 -12.48 22.03
CA MET A 30 2.79 -12.66 20.62
C MET A 30 1.63 -12.28 19.71
N GLU A 31 0.40 -12.65 20.08
CA GLU A 31 -0.80 -12.28 19.34
C GLU A 31 -1.12 -10.78 19.48
N LYS A 32 -0.81 -10.15 20.64
CA LYS A 32 -0.87 -8.68 20.78
C LYS A 32 0.04 -8.01 19.76
N VAL A 33 1.31 -8.41 19.72
CA VAL A 33 2.29 -7.86 18.78
C VAL A 33 1.85 -8.07 17.33
N ARG A 34 1.42 -9.29 16.98
CA ARG A 34 0.94 -9.61 15.62
C ARG A 34 -0.24 -8.74 15.20
N ARG A 35 -1.20 -8.50 16.11
CA ARG A 35 -2.36 -7.65 15.83
C ARG A 35 -2.00 -6.18 15.78
N MET A 36 -1.09 -5.70 16.62
CA MET A 36 -0.56 -4.33 16.56
C MET A 36 0.15 -4.06 15.24
N MET A 37 1.02 -4.99 14.78
CA MET A 37 1.69 -4.89 13.47
C MET A 37 0.69 -4.82 12.31
N LYS A 38 -0.43 -5.55 12.38
CA LYS A 38 -1.51 -5.47 11.40
C LYS A 38 -2.36 -4.20 11.50
N MET A 39 -2.39 -3.57 12.67
CA MET A 39 -3.15 -2.35 12.93
C MET A 39 -2.41 -1.12 12.39
N PHE A 40 -1.09 -1.06 12.54
CA PHE A 40 -0.27 0.07 12.11
C PHE A 40 -0.41 0.38 10.62
N ARG A 41 -0.10 1.62 10.25
CA ARG A 41 0.04 2.02 8.85
C ARG A 41 1.14 1.19 8.19
N THR A 42 0.99 0.94 6.89
CA THR A 42 1.88 0.05 6.13
C THR A 42 3.33 0.54 6.10
N ASP A 43 3.54 1.85 6.03
CA ASP A 43 4.86 2.50 6.10
C ASP A 43 5.54 2.26 7.46
N ILE A 44 4.81 2.46 8.56
CA ILE A 44 5.29 2.17 9.93
C ILE A 44 5.57 0.68 10.09
N ALA A 45 4.63 -0.19 9.72
CA ALA A 45 4.79 -1.64 9.87
C ALA A 45 6.00 -2.16 9.08
N LYS A 46 6.25 -1.62 7.87
CA LYS A 46 7.44 -1.93 7.08
C LYS A 46 8.72 -1.52 7.83
N GLN A 47 8.77 -0.29 8.34
CA GLN A 47 9.95 0.20 9.06
C GLN A 47 10.24 -0.61 10.32
N VAL A 48 9.21 -0.98 11.08
CA VAL A 48 9.32 -1.84 12.26
C VAL A 48 9.78 -3.25 11.88
N SER A 49 9.27 -3.80 10.77
CA SER A 49 9.68 -5.14 10.29
C SER A 49 11.07 -5.19 9.68
N ALA A 50 11.58 -4.06 9.17
CA ALA A 50 12.89 -3.97 8.51
C ALA A 50 14.06 -3.84 9.50
N GLY A 51 13.78 -3.75 10.81
CA GLY A 51 14.80 -3.77 11.85
C GLY A 51 15.58 -5.09 11.90
N SER A 52 16.65 -5.13 12.69
CA SER A 52 17.51 -6.32 12.83
C SER A 52 16.76 -7.55 13.35
N SER A 53 15.71 -7.36 14.13
CA SER A 53 14.81 -8.41 14.58
C SER A 53 13.37 -7.90 14.66
N PRO A 54 12.38 -8.71 14.24
CA PRO A 54 10.98 -8.37 14.44
C PRO A 54 10.67 -8.31 15.94
N PRO A 55 9.82 -7.38 16.38
CA PRO A 55 9.47 -7.28 17.80
C PRO A 55 8.75 -8.55 18.26
N THR A 56 9.15 -9.07 19.41
CA THR A 56 8.50 -10.20 20.09
C THR A 56 7.71 -9.75 21.31
N LEU A 57 8.05 -8.58 21.86
CA LEU A 57 7.39 -7.94 23.00
C LEU A 57 6.52 -6.77 22.56
N VAL A 58 5.44 -6.52 23.30
CA VAL A 58 4.55 -5.36 23.04
C VAL A 58 5.31 -4.04 23.20
N ALA A 59 6.14 -3.93 24.24
CA ALA A 59 6.91 -2.72 24.51
C ALA A 59 7.87 -2.35 23.36
N ASP A 60 8.54 -3.36 22.78
CA ASP A 60 9.43 -3.17 21.64
C ASP A 60 8.66 -2.75 20.40
N CYS A 61 7.53 -3.42 20.14
CA CYS A 61 6.65 -3.11 19.02
C CYS A 61 6.19 -1.65 19.06
N ILE A 62 5.75 -1.17 20.23
CA ILE A 62 5.31 0.22 20.44
C ILE A 62 6.50 1.19 20.28
N SER A 63 7.63 0.90 20.92
CA SER A 63 8.81 1.79 20.90
C SER A 63 9.42 1.93 19.51
N GLN A 64 9.44 0.85 18.73
CA GLN A 64 9.88 0.88 17.34
C GLN A 64 8.86 1.62 16.45
N ALA A 65 7.56 1.40 16.65
CA ALA A 65 6.52 2.07 15.88
C ALA A 65 6.49 3.59 16.11
N ILE A 66 6.69 4.06 17.35
CA ILE A 66 6.80 5.50 17.67
C ILE A 66 8.00 6.12 16.96
N ARG A 67 9.16 5.46 17.00
CA ARG A 67 10.36 5.93 16.29
C ARG A 67 10.14 5.97 14.78
N ALA A 68 9.52 4.94 14.21
CA ALA A 68 9.19 4.91 12.80
C ALA A 68 8.23 6.05 12.41
N GLU A 69 7.19 6.30 13.20
CA GLU A 69 6.25 7.40 12.95
C GLU A 69 6.95 8.76 12.96
N TYR A 70 7.87 8.99 13.90
CA TYR A 70 8.65 10.21 13.97
C TYR A 70 9.45 10.46 12.69
N TRP A 71 10.28 9.49 12.27
CA TRP A 71 11.12 9.66 11.08
C TRP A 71 10.31 9.79 9.79
N ILE A 72 9.25 9.01 9.64
CA ILE A 72 8.35 9.10 8.47
C ILE A 72 7.71 10.50 8.39
N ASN A 73 7.27 11.05 9.53
CA ASN A 73 6.68 12.38 9.54
C ASN A 73 7.72 13.47 9.21
N GLN A 74 8.93 13.35 9.75
CA GLN A 74 10.04 14.27 9.47
C GLN A 74 10.40 14.26 7.97
N ASP A 75 10.53 13.08 7.35
CA ASP A 75 10.80 12.92 5.92
C ASP A 75 9.69 13.51 5.06
N ARG A 76 8.44 13.32 5.47
CA ARG A 76 7.27 13.88 4.79
C ARG A 76 7.26 15.41 4.86
N GLU A 77 7.61 15.98 6.00
CA GLU A 77 7.70 17.43 6.19
C GLU A 77 8.84 18.04 5.37
N ALA A 78 10.02 17.41 5.38
CA ALA A 78 11.15 17.84 4.56
C ALA A 78 10.80 17.82 3.06
N SER A 79 10.15 16.74 2.61
CA SER A 79 9.69 16.61 1.22
C SER A 79 8.64 17.67 0.85
N ALA A 80 7.72 17.97 1.76
CA ALA A 80 6.71 19.00 1.57
C ALA A 80 7.33 20.41 1.46
N GLN A 81 8.38 20.70 2.24
CA GLN A 81 9.11 21.96 2.16
C GLN A 81 9.83 22.11 0.82
N ILE A 82 10.54 21.06 0.36
CA ILE A 82 11.20 21.06 -0.95
C ILE A 82 10.19 21.28 -2.08
N PHE A 83 9.03 20.62 -2.01
CA PHE A 83 7.98 20.79 -3.01
C PHE A 83 7.43 22.22 -3.05
N LYS A 84 7.21 22.84 -1.89
CA LYS A 84 6.78 24.24 -1.79
C LYS A 84 7.84 25.18 -2.39
N ALA A 85 9.12 25.02 -2.02
CA ALA A 85 10.21 25.83 -2.54
C ALA A 85 10.32 25.73 -4.08
N LYS A 86 10.26 24.51 -4.64
CA LYS A 86 10.26 24.32 -6.11
C LYS A 86 9.06 24.94 -6.81
N LYS A 87 7.89 24.94 -6.17
CA LYS A 87 6.69 25.57 -6.71
C LYS A 87 6.83 27.10 -6.72
N GLU A 88 7.39 27.67 -5.66
CA GLU A 88 7.66 29.11 -5.55
C GLU A 88 8.75 29.56 -6.53
N GLU A 89 9.85 28.81 -6.68
CA GLU A 89 10.89 29.07 -7.68
C GLU A 89 10.33 29.09 -9.11
N ASN A 90 9.49 28.09 -9.47
CA ASN A 90 8.81 28.06 -10.76
C ASN A 90 7.81 29.22 -10.95
N ALA A 91 7.20 29.73 -9.86
CA ALA A 91 6.32 30.88 -9.92
C ALA A 91 7.11 32.18 -10.13
N VAL A 92 8.27 32.33 -9.49
CA VAL A 92 9.16 33.48 -9.65
C VAL A 92 9.77 33.52 -11.06
N LEU A 93 10.22 32.38 -11.60
CA LEU A 93 10.75 32.29 -12.97
C LEU A 93 9.71 32.68 -14.04
N ARG A 94 8.43 32.39 -13.79
CA ARG A 94 7.31 32.81 -14.66
C ARG A 94 6.98 34.30 -14.54
N GLN A 95 7.33 34.95 -13.43
CA GLN A 95 7.16 36.39 -13.24
C GLN A 95 8.37 37.21 -13.70
N SER A 96 9.56 36.62 -13.77
CA SER A 96 10.79 37.30 -14.20
C SER A 96 11.08 37.23 -15.70
N GLN A 97 10.22 36.62 -16.52
CA GLN A 97 10.29 36.82 -17.98
C GLN A 97 9.80 38.24 -18.35
N PRO A 98 10.65 39.09 -18.95
CA PRO A 98 10.18 40.33 -19.55
C PRO A 98 9.26 39.99 -20.72
N LYS A 99 8.02 40.49 -20.67
CA LYS A 99 7.14 40.55 -21.83
C LYS A 99 7.62 41.69 -22.74
N GLU A 100 8.60 41.43 -23.58
CA GLU A 100 8.92 42.28 -24.73
C GLU A 100 8.80 41.46 -26.01
N LEU A 101 7.63 41.61 -26.63
CA LEU A 101 7.36 41.70 -28.06
C LEU A 101 8.41 41.13 -29.04
N TYR A 102 8.04 40.03 -29.71
CA TYR A 102 8.14 39.98 -31.17
C TYR A 102 6.78 39.61 -31.75
N LEU A 103 6.13 40.61 -32.36
CA LEU A 103 5.11 40.39 -33.39
C LEU A 103 5.77 39.72 -34.59
N LYS A 104 5.31 38.51 -34.97
CA LYS A 104 4.89 38.22 -36.35
C LYS A 104 4.06 36.94 -36.39
N GLY A 105 2.78 37.07 -36.75
CA GLY A 105 1.89 35.94 -37.06
C GLY A 105 0.50 36.07 -36.46
N GLN A 106 -0.29 37.03 -36.96
CA GLN A 106 -1.72 37.13 -36.70
C GLN A 106 -2.45 35.88 -37.24
N ALA A 107 -3.28 35.27 -36.39
CA ALA A 107 -4.57 34.70 -36.79
C ALA A 107 -5.45 34.60 -35.53
N SER A 108 -6.18 35.68 -35.29
CA SER A 108 -7.28 35.79 -34.34
C SER A 108 -8.42 34.86 -34.75
N ASN A 109 -9.07 34.24 -33.76
CA ASN A 109 -10.53 34.37 -33.59
C ASN A 109 -10.91 34.08 -32.14
N SER A 110 -11.47 35.12 -31.54
CA SER A 110 -12.03 35.22 -30.20
C SER A 110 -13.51 34.82 -30.16
N ALA A 111 -14.04 34.71 -28.93
CA ALA A 111 -15.44 34.64 -28.51
C ALA A 111 -16.04 33.22 -28.45
N GLN A 112 -16.81 32.81 -27.43
CA GLN A 112 -17.42 33.47 -26.28
C GLN A 112 -17.96 32.37 -25.34
N ASN A 113 -17.80 32.57 -24.02
CA ASN A 113 -18.75 32.30 -22.93
C ASN A 113 -19.86 31.22 -23.10
N ALA A 114 -19.87 30.19 -22.25
CA ALA A 114 -21.09 29.75 -21.54
C ALA A 114 -20.81 28.63 -20.51
N LYS A 115 -21.35 28.81 -19.31
CA LYS A 115 -21.47 27.82 -18.23
C LYS A 115 -22.28 26.60 -18.71
N GLN A 116 -21.87 25.37 -18.37
CA GLN A 116 -22.85 24.35 -17.99
C GLN A 116 -22.25 23.18 -17.20
N PHE A 117 -23.01 22.79 -16.18
CA PHE A 117 -22.82 21.70 -15.24
C PHE A 117 -22.84 20.33 -15.93
N GLY A 118 -22.35 19.32 -15.21
CA GLY A 118 -22.04 17.98 -15.73
C GLY A 118 -23.21 17.19 -16.32
N ARG A 119 -22.85 16.16 -17.09
CA ARG A 119 -23.37 14.80 -16.93
C ARG A 119 -22.64 13.83 -17.86
N ASN A 120 -22.23 12.71 -17.26
CA ASN A 120 -21.80 11.48 -17.91
C ASN A 120 -22.72 11.08 -19.07
N LYS A 121 -22.14 10.84 -20.26
CA LYS A 121 -22.60 9.83 -21.23
C LYS A 121 -21.42 9.31 -22.06
N ARG A 122 -20.58 8.44 -21.49
CA ARG A 122 -19.82 7.48 -22.33
C ARG A 122 -20.79 6.38 -22.73
N LYS A 123 -21.35 6.59 -23.91
CA LYS A 123 -22.16 5.67 -24.71
C LYS A 123 -21.36 4.37 -24.90
N GLY A 124 -21.97 3.24 -24.56
CA GLY A 124 -21.37 1.92 -24.68
C GLY A 124 -21.00 1.60 -26.12
N ASN A 125 -19.92 0.85 -26.28
CA ASN A 125 -19.66 0.08 -27.49
C ASN A 125 -19.71 -1.40 -27.09
N ALA A 126 -20.90 -2.00 -27.27
CA ALA A 126 -21.09 -3.43 -27.27
C ALA A 126 -21.38 -3.85 -28.72
N SER A 127 -20.49 -4.62 -29.31
CA SER A 127 -20.75 -5.54 -30.41
C SER A 127 -19.65 -6.62 -30.34
N ASN A 128 -19.97 -7.85 -29.91
CA ASN A 128 -20.40 -8.98 -30.76
C ASN A 128 -19.21 -9.53 -31.57
N GLN A 129 -18.85 -10.80 -31.60
CA GLN A 129 -19.44 -12.14 -31.36
C GLN A 129 -18.23 -13.06 -31.05
N GLY A 130 -18.27 -14.18 -30.33
CA GLY A 130 -19.24 -15.27 -30.30
C GLY A 130 -18.48 -16.59 -30.54
N GLN A 131 -19.03 -17.68 -29.97
CA GLN A 131 -18.63 -19.10 -30.08
C GLN A 131 -17.63 -19.60 -29.02
N GLN A 132 -18.10 -20.26 -27.94
CA GLN A 132 -18.66 -21.63 -27.83
C GLN A 132 -17.63 -22.76 -28.00
N ARG A 133 -17.65 -23.66 -26.99
CA ARG A 133 -17.20 -25.08 -26.99
C ARG A 133 -15.67 -25.28 -27.02
N SER A 134 -15.05 -26.22 -26.32
CA SER A 134 -15.45 -27.43 -25.62
C SER A 134 -14.31 -27.84 -24.68
N TYR A 135 -14.62 -28.49 -23.55
CA TYR A 135 -13.65 -29.36 -22.88
C TYR A 135 -13.34 -30.57 -23.78
N PRO A 136 -12.09 -31.06 -23.79
CA PRO A 136 -11.82 -32.49 -23.84
C PRO A 136 -10.93 -32.89 -22.64
N GLN A 137 -11.45 -33.73 -21.75
CA GLN A 137 -11.27 -35.18 -21.74
C GLN A 137 -9.95 -35.66 -21.12
N LYS A 138 -10.14 -36.48 -20.07
CA LYS A 138 -9.17 -37.35 -19.41
C LYS A 138 -8.27 -38.09 -20.42
N ARG A 139 -6.98 -38.17 -20.13
CA ARG A 139 -6.16 -39.35 -20.46
C ARG A 139 -5.73 -40.03 -19.16
N ASN A 140 -6.36 -41.16 -18.88
CA ASN A 140 -5.72 -42.24 -18.14
C ASN A 140 -4.56 -42.76 -18.99
N ASN A 141 -3.38 -42.91 -18.39
CA ASN A 141 -2.49 -44.00 -18.77
C ASN A 141 -2.16 -44.77 -17.49
N GLN A 142 -2.82 -45.91 -17.36
CA GLN A 142 -2.49 -46.97 -16.43
C GLN A 142 -1.41 -47.83 -17.07
N GLY A 143 -0.46 -48.28 -16.24
CA GLY A 143 0.36 -49.46 -16.48
C GLY A 143 1.85 -49.16 -16.59
N ASN A 144 2.76 -49.91 -15.98
CA ASN A 144 2.62 -51.06 -15.09
C ASN A 144 4.04 -51.43 -14.58
N GLY A 145 4.14 -52.06 -13.41
CA GLY A 145 5.32 -52.75 -12.90
C GLY A 145 6.21 -51.89 -11.99
N GLY A 146 6.42 -52.18 -10.70
CA GLY A 146 6.25 -53.41 -9.95
C GLY A 146 7.60 -53.82 -9.36
N LEU A 147 7.62 -54.01 -8.03
CA LEU A 147 8.69 -54.65 -7.21
C LEU A 147 9.97 -53.76 -7.08
N ASP A 148 10.59 -53.55 -5.91
CA ASP A 148 10.91 -54.50 -4.86
C ASP A 148 11.08 -53.84 -3.48
N ASN A 149 10.80 -54.67 -2.46
CA ASN A 149 11.25 -54.55 -1.08
C ASN A 149 12.76 -54.29 -0.98
N CYS A 150 13.18 -53.50 0.01
CA CYS A 150 14.38 -53.81 0.79
C CYS A 150 14.29 -53.14 2.18
N SER A 151 13.92 -53.97 3.15
CA SER A 151 14.28 -53.85 4.56
C SER A 151 15.80 -53.73 4.72
N GLY A 152 16.25 -53.03 5.76
CA GLY A 152 17.68 -52.99 6.11
C GLY A 152 17.98 -52.16 7.34
N GLU A 153 17.73 -52.74 8.52
CA GLU A 153 18.52 -52.46 9.73
C GLU A 153 20.04 -52.56 9.44
N ILE A 154 20.88 -51.86 10.23
CA ILE A 154 22.02 -52.43 10.98
C ILE A 154 22.79 -51.31 11.73
N ARG A 155 22.75 -51.43 13.07
CA ARG A 155 23.77 -51.32 14.13
C ARG A 155 25.00 -50.37 14.06
N SER A 156 25.21 -49.74 15.22
CA SER A 156 26.44 -49.68 16.06
C SER A 156 27.80 -49.37 15.44
N SER A 157 28.40 -48.27 15.93
CA SER A 157 29.65 -48.30 16.72
C SER A 157 29.70 -47.06 17.61
#